data_AF-A0A1V1WXX2-F1
#
_entry.id   AF-A0A1V1WXX2-F1
#
_cell.length_a   1.000
_cell.length_b   1.000
_cell.length_c   1.000
_cell.angle_alpha   90.00
_cell.angle_beta   90.00
_cell.angle_gamma   90.00
#
_symmetry.space_group_name_H-M   'P 1'
#
loop_
_entity.id
_entity.type
_entity.pdbx_description
1 polymer ?
#
loop_
_entity_poly.entity_id
_entity_poly.type
_entity_poly.pdbx_seq_one_letter_code
_entity_poly.pdbx_strand_id
1 'polypeptide(L)'
;MGNFIQSGGIMFVDGGTLDVKGDYRIQKPNGDGTYTGGSGLLKMMNASDSVIVDGDFVIDSSKKSIERIGNSYNYHYEYYLSAGVLEIKGDFIQQSTAGDSSGDSSPKNFNTYGTHKVV
;
A
#
# COMPACT_ATOMS: atom_id res chain seq x y z
N MET A 1 9.53 19.91 0.44
CA MET A 1 8.33 19.38 1.13
C MET A 1 8.65 17.95 1.56
N GLY A 2 7.92 17.38 2.53
CA GLY A 2 8.29 16.10 3.16
C GLY A 2 7.57 14.91 2.54
N ASN A 3 8.32 13.86 2.21
CA ASN A 3 7.77 12.57 1.76
C ASN A 3 7.34 11.74 2.97
N PHE A 4 6.26 10.96 2.81
CA PHE A 4 5.84 9.96 3.79
C PHE A 4 6.30 8.56 3.34
N ILE A 5 7.21 7.96 4.09
CA ILE A 5 7.80 6.66 3.78
C ILE A 5 7.29 5.61 4.76
N GLN A 6 6.56 4.63 4.24
CA GLN A 6 5.98 3.53 5.01
C GLN A 6 6.61 2.20 4.59
N SER A 7 7.76 1.86 5.19
CA SER A 7 8.46 0.60 4.90
C SER A 7 7.77 -0.63 5.49
N GLY A 8 6.89 -0.46 6.49
CA GLY A 8 6.20 -1.52 7.21
C GLY A 8 5.00 -1.00 8.01
N GLY A 9 4.32 -1.90 8.74
CA GLY A 9 3.15 -1.57 9.55
C GLY A 9 1.89 -1.24 8.74
N ILE A 10 0.81 -0.92 9.44
CA ILE A 10 -0.47 -0.54 8.81
C ILE A 10 -0.75 0.92 9.15
N MET A 11 -1.03 1.73 8.12
CA MET A 11 -1.55 3.08 8.27
C MET A 11 -3.07 3.01 8.32
N PHE A 12 -3.64 3.33 9.48
CA PHE A 12 -5.09 3.41 9.68
C PHE A 12 -5.52 4.86 9.53
N VAL A 13 -6.35 5.16 8.53
CA VAL A 13 -6.93 6.52 8.38
C VAL A 13 -8.08 6.74 9.37
N ASP A 14 -8.87 5.70 9.62
CA ASP A 14 -9.86 5.59 10.70
C ASP A 14 -10.82 6.78 10.88
N GLY A 15 -11.35 7.25 9.77
CA GLY A 15 -12.29 8.35 9.62
C GLY A 15 -11.63 9.71 9.47
N GLY A 16 -10.30 9.78 9.52
CA GLY A 16 -9.50 11.00 9.45
C GLY A 16 -8.97 11.35 8.06
N THR A 17 -7.99 12.26 8.05
CA THR A 17 -7.31 12.71 6.83
C THR A 17 -5.79 12.59 7.01
N LEU A 18 -5.13 11.93 6.07
CA LEU A 18 -3.68 11.93 5.93
C LEU A 18 -3.29 12.88 4.79
N ASP A 19 -2.61 13.97 5.12
CA ASP A 19 -2.17 14.98 4.16
C ASP A 19 -0.64 14.90 3.97
N VAL A 20 -0.22 14.35 2.83
CA VAL A 20 1.18 14.13 2.44
C VAL A 20 1.61 15.21 1.45
N LYS A 21 2.50 16.11 1.89
CA LYS A 21 2.99 17.25 1.10
C LYS A 21 4.03 16.91 0.03
N GLY A 22 4.38 15.64 -0.13
CA GLY A 22 5.34 15.13 -1.11
C GLY A 22 4.91 13.74 -1.56
N ASP A 23 5.87 12.86 -1.82
CA ASP A 23 5.55 11.49 -2.20
C ASP A 23 5.04 10.68 -1.01
N TYR A 24 4.03 9.84 -1.22
CA TYR A 24 3.69 8.76 -0.31
C TYR A 24 4.21 7.44 -0.88
N ARG A 25 5.24 6.88 -0.24
CA ARG A 25 5.89 5.63 -0.67
C ARG A 25 5.68 4.52 0.34
N ILE A 26 4.94 3.49 -0.06
CA ILE A 26 4.88 2.21 0.63
C ILE A 26 6.01 1.32 0.11
N GLN A 27 7.23 1.72 0.48
CA GLN A 27 8.50 1.12 0.07
C GLN A 27 9.52 1.22 1.21
N LYS A 28 10.59 0.44 1.14
CA LYS A 28 11.74 0.52 2.04
C LYS A 28 12.89 1.29 1.36
N PRO A 29 13.44 2.35 1.98
CA PRO A 29 14.62 3.04 1.44
C PRO A 29 15.89 2.21 1.68
N ASN A 30 16.81 2.23 0.72
CA ASN A 30 18.09 1.50 0.81
C ASN A 30 19.25 2.38 1.33
N GLY A 31 19.05 3.68 1.49
CA GLY A 31 20.06 4.63 1.99
C GLY A 31 20.94 5.28 0.91
N ASP A 32 20.87 4.80 -0.33
CA ASP A 32 21.55 5.32 -1.52
C ASP A 32 20.63 6.13 -2.45
N GLY A 33 19.43 6.47 -1.97
CA GLY A 33 18.38 7.13 -2.75
C GLY A 33 17.48 6.17 -3.54
N THR A 34 17.76 4.87 -3.52
CA THR A 34 16.89 3.85 -4.14
C THR A 34 15.92 3.24 -3.12
N TYR A 35 14.90 2.55 -3.65
CA TYR A 35 13.85 1.89 -2.88
C TYR A 35 13.72 0.42 -3.25
N THR A 36 13.32 -0.38 -2.27
CA THR A 36 12.91 -1.79 -2.42
C THR A 36 11.50 -1.99 -1.87
N GLY A 37 10.91 -3.14 -2.18
CA GLY A 37 9.61 -3.54 -1.65
C GLY A 37 9.56 -3.53 -0.12
N GLY A 38 8.44 -3.05 0.40
CA GLY A 38 8.15 -2.98 1.82
C GLY A 38 7.11 -4.02 2.27
N SER A 39 6.70 -3.89 3.53
CA SER A 39 5.58 -4.64 4.10
C SER A 39 4.49 -3.70 4.65
N GLY A 40 4.48 -2.44 4.21
CA GLY A 40 3.51 -1.43 4.63
C GLY A 40 2.14 -1.69 4.02
N LEU A 41 1.07 -1.31 4.71
CA LEU A 41 -0.31 -1.39 4.20
C LEU A 41 -1.04 -0.08 4.50
N LEU A 42 -1.83 0.42 3.55
CA LEU A 42 -2.75 1.53 3.76
C LEU A 42 -4.15 0.96 3.98
N LYS A 43 -4.84 1.41 5.03
CA LYS A 43 -6.20 0.99 5.36
C LYS A 43 -7.16 2.16 5.34
N MET A 44 -8.05 2.11 4.35
CA MET A 44 -9.12 3.06 4.08
C MET A 44 -10.43 2.28 3.90
N MET A 45 -11.23 2.24 4.97
CA MET A 45 -12.46 1.45 5.03
C MET A 45 -13.69 2.27 5.42
N ASN A 46 -13.51 3.51 5.85
CA ASN A 46 -14.59 4.42 6.18
C ASN A 46 -14.83 5.40 5.02
N ALA A 47 -16.09 5.79 4.80
CA ALA A 47 -16.44 6.74 3.75
C ALA A 47 -15.79 8.13 3.95
N SER A 48 -15.45 8.50 5.19
CA SER A 48 -14.75 9.75 5.52
C SER A 48 -13.23 9.65 5.47
N ASP A 49 -12.65 8.47 5.21
CA ASP A 49 -11.21 8.33 5.06
C ASP A 49 -10.73 9.15 3.87
N SER A 50 -9.75 10.02 4.10
CA SER A 50 -9.12 10.81 3.05
C SER A 50 -7.61 10.71 3.12
N VAL A 51 -6.97 10.47 1.99
CA VAL A 51 -5.52 10.58 1.82
C VAL A 51 -5.28 11.52 0.67
N ILE A 52 -4.48 12.56 0.90
CA ILE A 52 -4.11 13.55 -0.11
C ILE A 52 -2.60 13.46 -0.29
N VAL A 53 -2.15 13.21 -1.51
CA VAL A 53 -0.74 13.11 -1.88
C VAL A 53 -0.42 14.19 -2.89
N ASP A 54 0.33 15.19 -2.46
CA ASP A 54 0.74 16.31 -3.33
C ASP A 54 1.80 15.90 -4.37
N GLY A 55 2.51 14.79 -4.15
CA GLY A 55 3.46 14.19 -5.08
C GLY A 55 3.02 12.82 -5.60
N ASP A 56 3.96 11.91 -5.77
CA ASP A 56 3.68 10.56 -6.28
C ASP A 56 3.19 9.62 -5.18
N PHE A 57 2.27 8.73 -5.54
CA PHE A 57 1.93 7.58 -4.71
C PHE A 57 2.59 6.33 -5.27
N VAL A 58 3.52 5.75 -4.50
CA VAL A 58 4.25 4.53 -4.89
C VAL A 58 3.93 3.41 -3.93
N ILE A 59 3.40 2.30 -4.44
CA ILE A 59 3.10 1.11 -3.66
C ILE A 59 3.87 -0.11 -4.15
N ASP A 60 4.66 -0.69 -3.26
CA ASP A 60 5.46 -1.89 -3.50
C ASP A 60 5.45 -2.78 -2.24
N SER A 61 4.25 -3.00 -1.70
CA SER A 61 4.10 -3.89 -0.55
C SER A 61 4.08 -5.35 -0.99
N SER A 62 4.63 -6.22 -0.17
CA SER A 62 4.61 -7.68 -0.35
C SER A 62 3.90 -8.40 0.79
N LYS A 63 3.19 -7.64 1.65
CA LYS A 63 2.59 -8.19 2.87
C LYS A 63 1.47 -9.17 2.49
N LYS A 64 1.62 -10.39 2.97
CA LYS A 64 0.63 -11.46 2.96
C LYS A 64 0.52 -12.07 4.36
N SER A 65 -0.68 -12.46 4.76
CA SER A 65 -0.88 -13.35 5.90
C SER A 65 -0.73 -14.80 5.44
N ILE A 66 -0.12 -15.63 6.27
CA ILE A 66 0.15 -17.04 5.97
C ILE A 66 -0.63 -17.86 6.98
N GLU A 67 -1.53 -18.70 6.48
CA GLU A 67 -2.27 -19.65 7.28
C GLU A 67 -1.82 -21.07 6.94
N ARG A 68 -1.43 -21.85 7.96
CA ARG A 68 -1.07 -23.26 7.77
C ARG A 68 -2.28 -24.14 8.05
N ILE A 69 -2.76 -24.85 7.03
CA ILE A 69 -3.83 -25.84 7.14
C ILE A 69 -3.23 -27.20 6.84
N GLY A 70 -2.99 -28.00 7.89
CA GLY A 70 -2.27 -29.27 7.80
C GLY A 70 -0.82 -29.09 7.29
N ASN A 71 -0.52 -29.70 6.15
CA ASN A 71 0.78 -29.57 5.46
C ASN A 71 0.79 -28.52 4.35
N SER A 72 -0.29 -27.74 4.20
CA SER A 72 -0.42 -26.71 3.17
C SER A 72 -0.27 -25.31 3.76
N TYR A 73 0.41 -24.44 3.00
CA TYR A 73 0.44 -23.00 3.26
C TYR A 73 -0.59 -22.29 2.38
N ASN A 74 -1.46 -21.50 3.00
CA ASN A 74 -2.42 -20.66 2.33
C ASN A 74 -1.99 -19.22 2.50
N TYR A 75 -1.95 -18.48 1.40
CA TYR A 75 -1.54 -17.09 1.37
C TYR A 75 -2.77 -16.22 1.18
N HIS A 76 -2.98 -15.29 2.11
CA HIS A 76 -4.07 -14.33 2.07
C HIS A 76 -3.49 -12.93 1.85
N TYR A 77 -4.04 -12.22 0.87
CA TYR A 77 -3.74 -10.82 0.62
C TYR A 77 -4.75 -9.96 1.37
N GLU A 78 -4.25 -8.93 2.04
CA GLU A 78 -5.09 -8.04 2.84
C GLU A 78 -5.77 -7.00 1.92
N TYR A 79 -7.11 -6.98 1.91
CA TYR A 79 -7.91 -6.04 1.13
C TYR A 79 -8.41 -4.92 2.06
N TYR A 80 -7.74 -3.77 2.06
CA TYR A 80 -7.98 -2.70 3.04
C TYR A 80 -8.46 -1.37 2.45
N LEU A 81 -8.82 -1.34 1.17
CA LEU A 81 -9.27 -0.15 0.45
C LEU A 81 -10.73 -0.32 0.00
N SER A 82 -11.67 -0.20 0.94
CA SER A 82 -13.10 -0.47 0.70
C SER A 82 -13.98 0.77 0.59
N ALA A 83 -13.52 1.90 1.12
CA ALA A 83 -14.19 3.20 1.07
C ALA A 83 -13.16 4.34 1.20
N GLY A 84 -13.63 5.59 1.15
CA GLY A 84 -12.78 6.77 1.26
C GLY A 84 -12.14 7.18 -0.07
N VAL A 85 -11.36 8.28 -0.04
CA VAL A 85 -10.78 8.90 -1.22
C VAL A 85 -9.26 9.04 -1.08
N LEU A 86 -8.51 8.42 -1.98
CA LEU A 86 -7.08 8.63 -2.20
C LEU A 86 -6.92 9.62 -3.37
N GLU A 87 -6.58 10.87 -3.06
CA GLU A 87 -6.28 11.92 -4.03
C GLU A 87 -4.77 11.99 -4.29
N ILE A 88 -4.37 11.90 -5.56
CA ILE A 88 -2.97 11.89 -5.98
C ILE A 88 -2.75 12.95 -7.05
N LYS A 89 -1.85 13.91 -6.78
CA LYS A 89 -1.54 14.99 -7.72
C LYS A 89 -0.40 14.66 -8.68
N GLY A 90 0.46 13.71 -8.31
CA GLY A 90 1.53 13.17 -9.15
C GLY A 90 1.13 11.84 -9.79
N ASP A 91 2.12 10.97 -9.97
CA ASP A 91 1.93 9.66 -10.58
C ASP A 91 1.45 8.61 -9.55
N PHE A 92 0.53 7.75 -9.97
CA PHE A 92 0.20 6.51 -9.26
C PHE A 92 1.08 5.38 -9.81
N ILE A 93 1.93 4.80 -8.96
CA ILE A 93 2.91 3.78 -9.33
C ILE A 93 2.71 2.54 -8.48
N GLN A 94 2.27 1.45 -9.11
CA GLN A 94 2.20 0.12 -8.49
C GLN A 94 3.38 -0.73 -8.96
N GLN A 95 4.22 -1.15 -8.01
CA GLN A 95 5.39 -2.01 -8.24
C GLN A 95 5.23 -3.36 -7.56
N SER A 96 6.08 -4.30 -7.93
CA SER A 96 6.10 -5.67 -7.43
C SER A 96 7.54 -6.17 -7.39
N THR A 97 8.39 -5.54 -6.59
CA THR A 97 9.82 -5.92 -6.52
C THR A 97 10.08 -7.13 -5.63
N ALA A 98 9.12 -7.51 -4.79
CA ALA A 98 9.11 -8.82 -4.16
C ALA A 98 8.73 -9.89 -5.20
N GLY A 99 9.69 -10.25 -6.04
CA GLY A 99 9.58 -11.42 -6.90
C GLY A 99 9.41 -12.66 -6.03
N ASP A 100 8.28 -13.31 -6.13
CA ASP A 100 8.13 -14.63 -5.57
C ASP A 100 8.95 -15.59 -6.47
N SER A 101 9.86 -16.36 -5.88
CA SER A 101 10.64 -17.35 -6.64
C SER A 101 9.77 -18.48 -7.22
N SER A 102 8.46 -18.46 -6.97
CA SER A 102 7.46 -19.46 -7.31
C SER A 102 6.69 -19.18 -8.62
N GLY A 103 6.82 -17.98 -9.22
CA GLY A 103 6.03 -17.62 -10.41
C GLY A 103 4.53 -17.44 -10.15
N ASP A 104 4.13 -17.40 -8.88
CA ASP A 104 2.79 -17.26 -8.36
C ASP A 104 2.48 -15.79 -8.06
N SER A 105 1.90 -15.13 -9.07
CA SER A 105 1.14 -13.88 -9.00
C SER A 105 1.80 -12.71 -8.26
N SER A 106 2.11 -11.65 -9.00
CA SER A 106 2.50 -10.35 -8.45
C SER A 106 1.63 -9.99 -7.23
N PRO A 107 2.20 -9.64 -6.07
CA PRO A 107 1.45 -9.30 -4.88
C PRO A 107 0.33 -8.31 -5.21
N LYS A 108 -0.91 -8.66 -4.83
CA LYS A 108 -2.08 -7.78 -4.90
C LYS A 108 -1.96 -6.68 -3.85
N ASN A 109 -0.97 -5.81 -4.01
CA ASN A 109 -0.61 -4.82 -3.00
C ASN A 109 -1.48 -3.56 -3.05
N PHE A 110 -2.09 -3.28 -4.21
CA PHE A 110 -3.17 -2.31 -4.35
C PHE A 110 -4.41 -3.01 -4.90
N ASN A 111 -5.44 -3.15 -4.07
CA ASN A 111 -6.71 -3.75 -4.46
C ASN A 111 -7.85 -3.02 -3.76
N THR A 112 -8.67 -2.36 -4.56
CA THR A 112 -9.79 -1.54 -4.13
C THR A 112 -11.10 -2.26 -4.39
N TYR A 113 -12.06 -2.12 -3.49
CA TYR A 113 -13.41 -2.62 -3.65
C TYR A 113 -14.43 -1.67 -3.00
N GLY A 114 -15.72 -2.00 -3.11
CA GLY A 114 -16.76 -1.17 -2.51
C GLY A 114 -16.84 0.21 -3.16
N THR A 115 -16.73 1.27 -2.35
CA THR A 115 -16.88 2.67 -2.77
C THR A 115 -15.57 3.45 -2.73
N HIS A 116 -14.43 2.78 -2.53
CA HIS A 116 -13.13 3.44 -2.52
C HIS A 116 -12.87 4.14 -3.86
N LYS A 117 -12.32 5.36 -3.80
CA LYS A 117 -12.03 6.17 -4.97
C LYS A 117 -10.58 6.59 -4.99
N VAL A 118 -9.94 6.44 -6.15
CA VAL A 118 -8.67 7.08 -6.48
C VAL A 118 -8.97 8.23 -7.43
N VAL A 119 -8.47 9.42 -7.14
CA VAL A 119 -8.69 10.65 -7.94
C VAL A 119 -7.41 11.37 -8.27
#